data_AF-A0A5C7UNA5-F1
#
_entry.id   AF-A0A5C7UNA5-F1
#
_cell.length_a   1.000
_cell.length_b   1.000
_cell.length_c   1.000
_cell.angle_alpha   90.00
_cell.angle_beta   90.00
_cell.angle_gamma   90.00
#
_symmetry.space_group_name_H-M   'P 1'
#
loop_
_entity.id
_entity.type
_entity.pdbx_description
1 polymer ?
#
loop_
_entity_poly.entity_id
_entity_poly.type
_entity_poly.pdbx_seq_one_letter_code
_entity_poly.pdbx_strand_id
1 'polypeptide(L)'
;MQNEYKVQEGQTLFDIAIHNFGSIESAFEIAAHSGLGLTDELRAGHIISLPKITKSEQINKYVLRAIANRNITPCTGFNMLDGI
;
A
#
# COMPACT_ATOMS: atom_id res chain seq x y z
N MET A 1 18.69 -2.30 2.96
CA MET A 1 17.72 -1.82 3.96
C MET A 1 16.35 -2.18 3.43
N GLN A 2 15.64 -3.09 4.11
CA GLN A 2 14.25 -3.41 3.76
C GLN A 2 13.39 -2.20 4.13
N ASN A 3 12.54 -1.74 3.23
CA ASN A 3 11.58 -0.69 3.54
C ASN A 3 10.39 -1.37 4.22
N GLU A 4 10.28 -1.24 5.53
CA GLU A 4 9.12 -1.74 6.27
C GLU A 4 8.00 -0.70 6.24
N TYR A 5 6.76 -1.16 6.12
CA TYR A 5 5.57 -0.31 6.13
C TYR A 5 4.57 -0.81 7.17
N LYS A 6 4.13 0.10 8.04
CA LYS A 6 3.09 -0.20 9.04
C LYS A 6 1.72 0.09 8.46
N VAL A 7 0.91 -0.97 8.32
CA VAL A 7 -0.48 -0.91 7.86
C VAL A 7 -1.28 0.02 8.76
N GLN A 8 -2.04 0.93 8.16
CA GLN A 8 -3.01 1.79 8.85
C GLN A 8 -4.40 1.15 8.84
N GLU A 9 -5.25 1.58 9.77
CA GLU A 9 -6.64 1.12 9.83
C GLU A 9 -7.37 1.38 8.49
N GLY A 10 -8.10 0.38 8.00
CA GLY A 10 -8.85 0.45 6.75
C GLY A 10 -8.00 0.46 5.48
N GLN A 11 -6.72 0.08 5.52
CA GLN A 11 -5.89 -0.01 4.31
C GLN A 11 -6.03 -1.34 3.58
N THR A 12 -6.10 -1.24 2.25
CA THR A 12 -5.89 -2.36 1.33
C THR A 12 -4.44 -2.41 0.86
N LEU A 13 -4.03 -3.52 0.24
CA LEU A 13 -2.72 -3.60 -0.40
C LEU A 13 -2.56 -2.59 -1.55
N PHE A 14 -3.66 -2.24 -2.22
CA PHE A 14 -3.69 -1.22 -3.27
C PHE A 14 -3.46 0.19 -2.71
N ASP A 15 -4.01 0.50 -1.53
CA ASP A 15 -3.74 1.77 -0.84
C ASP A 15 -2.24 1.90 -0.52
N ILE A 16 -1.63 0.83 -0.01
CA ILE A 16 -0.19 0.79 0.32
C ILE A 16 0.66 0.96 -0.95
N ALA A 17 0.28 0.30 -2.04
CA ALA A 17 0.92 0.43 -3.35
C ALA A 17 0.91 1.88 -3.86
N ILE A 18 -0.25 2.51 -3.86
CA ILE A 18 -0.41 3.91 -4.28
C ILE A 18 0.34 4.86 -3.34
N HIS A 19 0.31 4.63 -2.02
CA HIS A 19 0.98 5.48 -1.05
C HIS A 19 2.52 5.41 -1.17
N ASN A 20 3.09 4.23 -1.42
CA ASN A 20 4.55 4.04 -1.43
C ASN A 20 5.18 4.14 -2.81
N PHE A 21 4.45 3.83 -3.88
CA PHE A 21 4.97 3.84 -5.25
C PHE A 21 4.15 4.69 -6.23
N GLY A 22 2.97 5.18 -5.82
CA GLY A 22 2.11 6.01 -6.67
C GLY A 22 1.36 5.24 -7.75
N SER A 23 1.46 3.91 -7.76
CA SER A 23 0.97 3.04 -8.82
C SER A 23 0.32 1.81 -8.21
N ILE A 24 -0.86 1.43 -8.73
CA ILE A 24 -1.58 0.24 -8.29
C ILE A 24 -0.88 -1.05 -8.75
N GLU A 25 -0.15 -0.99 -9.87
CA GLU A 25 0.65 -2.09 -10.43
C GLU A 25 1.76 -2.55 -9.48
N SER A 26 2.21 -1.68 -8.57
CA SER A 26 3.17 -2.08 -7.53
C SER A 26 2.58 -3.08 -6.51
N ALA A 27 1.26 -3.16 -6.36
CA ALA A 27 0.60 -4.08 -5.42
C ALA A 27 0.93 -5.55 -5.73
N PHE A 28 1.08 -5.91 -7.00
CA PHE A 28 1.45 -7.27 -7.41
C PHE A 28 2.83 -7.68 -6.92
N GLU A 29 3.78 -6.75 -6.92
CA GLU A 29 5.14 -7.02 -6.44
C GLU A 29 5.20 -7.02 -4.91
N ILE A 30 4.42 -6.17 -4.24
CA ILE A 30 4.28 -6.21 -2.78
C ILE A 30 3.68 -7.54 -2.34
N ALA A 31 2.60 -7.99 -3.00
CA ALA A 31 1.95 -9.27 -2.75
C ALA A 31 2.92 -10.45 -2.89
N ALA A 32 3.60 -10.53 -4.03
CA ALA A 32 4.57 -11.59 -4.30
C ALA A 32 5.75 -11.59 -3.31
N HIS A 33 6.25 -10.40 -2.94
CA HIS A 33 7.36 -10.25 -1.99
C HIS A 33 6.98 -10.58 -0.55
N SER A 34 5.74 -10.26 -0.16
CA SER A 34 5.26 -10.39 1.23
C SER A 34 4.46 -11.68 1.48
N GLY A 35 4.21 -12.49 0.45
CA GLY A 35 3.37 -13.68 0.55
C GLY A 35 1.90 -13.38 0.84
N LEU A 36 1.41 -12.20 0.42
CA LEU A 36 0.03 -11.75 0.63
C LEU A 36 -0.79 -11.92 -0.66
N GLY A 37 -2.08 -12.18 -0.52
CA GLY A 37 -3.07 -12.00 -1.58
C GLY A 37 -3.37 -10.51 -1.82
N LEU A 38 -3.75 -10.15 -3.04
CA LEU A 38 -4.12 -8.77 -3.40
C LEU A 38 -5.35 -8.26 -2.63
N THR A 39 -6.24 -9.17 -2.24
CA THR A 39 -7.51 -8.89 -1.56
C THR A 39 -7.51 -9.36 -0.12
N ASP A 40 -6.35 -9.73 0.42
CA ASP A 40 -6.26 -10.11 1.83
C ASP A 40 -6.59 -8.90 2.71
N GLU A 41 -7.35 -9.15 3.78
CA GLU A 41 -7.57 -8.13 4.79
C GLU A 41 -6.27 -7.88 5.56
N LEU A 42 -5.89 -6.60 5.63
CA LEU A 42 -4.68 -6.20 6.32
C LEU A 42 -5.02 -5.68 7.71
N ARG A 43 -4.51 -6.36 8.73
CA ARG A 43 -4.68 -5.92 10.12
C ARG A 43 -3.88 -4.64 10.37
N ALA A 44 -4.53 -3.61 10.91
CA ALA A 44 -3.86 -2.39 11.34
C ALA A 44 -2.70 -2.67 12.30
N GLY A 45 -1.60 -1.94 12.09
CA GLY A 45 -0.36 -2.10 12.84
C GLY A 45 0.52 -3.26 12.41
N HIS A 46 0.08 -4.13 11.51
CA HIS A 46 0.93 -5.14 10.87
C HIS A 46 2.07 -4.46 10.07
N ILE A 47 3.24 -5.09 10.04
CA ILE A 47 4.41 -4.59 9.31
C ILE A 47 4.60 -5.44 8.06
N ILE A 48 4.57 -4.79 6.90
CA ILE A 48 4.80 -5.40 5.59
C ILE A 48 6.17 -5.00 5.08
N SER A 49 6.94 -5.95 4.55
CA SER A 49 8.18 -5.65 3.84
C SER A 49 7.85 -5.17 2.43
N LEU A 50 8.25 -3.96 2.08
CA LEU A 50 8.10 -3.46 0.71
C LEU A 50 9.26 -3.95 -0.17
N PRO A 51 8.97 -4.36 -1.42
CA PRO A 51 9.99 -4.73 -2.38
C PRO A 51 10.78 -3.51 -2.85
N LYS A 52 11.99 -3.76 -3.36
CA LYS A 52 12.74 -2.74 -4.08
C LYS A 52 12.30 -2.75 -5.55
N ILE A 53 11.29 -1.96 -5.87
CA ILE A 53 10.80 -1.82 -7.24
C ILE A 53 11.82 -1.04 -8.08
N THR A 54 12.29 -1.65 -9.17
CA THR A 54 13.24 -1.03 -10.10
C THR A 54 12.62 -0.65 -11.44
N LYS A 55 11.42 -1.16 -11.73
CA LYS A 55 10.71 -0.88 -12.97
C LYS A 55 10.00 0.47 -12.89
N SER A 56 10.23 1.33 -13.88
CA SER A 56 9.71 2.69 -13.89
C SER A 56 8.18 2.74 -14.00
N GLU A 57 7.57 1.77 -14.67
CA GLU A 57 6.12 1.70 -14.88
C GLU A 57 5.34 1.46 -13.58
N GLN A 58 5.98 0.86 -12.58
CA GLN A 58 5.40 0.62 -11.26
C GLN A 58 5.65 1.79 -10.28
N ILE A 59 6.25 2.90 -10.74
CA ILE A 59 6.52 4.08 -9.93
C ILE A 59 5.97 5.33 -10.62
N ASN A 60 4.91 5.90 -10.06
CA ASN A 60 4.37 7.18 -10.53
C ASN A 60 4.74 8.32 -9.57
N LYS A 61 5.79 9.06 -9.93
CA LYS A 61 6.29 10.19 -9.13
C LYS A 61 5.30 11.35 -9.00
N TYR A 62 4.40 11.53 -9.97
CA TYR A 62 3.37 12.57 -9.88
C TYR A 62 2.37 12.26 -8.77
N VAL A 63 1.88 11.02 -8.72
CA VAL A 63 0.95 10.55 -7.68
C VAL A 63 1.61 10.59 -6.30
N LEU A 64 2.85 10.12 -6.17
CA LEU A 64 3.60 10.20 -4.91
C LEU A 64 3.69 11.63 -4.37
N ARG A 65 4.07 12.58 -5.22
CA ARG A 65 4.13 14.00 -4.85
C ARG A 65 2.76 14.55 -4.49
N ALA A 66 1.72 14.18 -5.23
CA ALA A 66 0.36 14.64 -4.98
C ALA A 66 -0.20 14.15 -3.64
N ILE A 67 0.07 12.90 -3.27
CA ILE A 67 -0.33 12.30 -1.98
C ILE A 67 0.49 12.91 -0.83
N ALA A 68 1.81 12.98 -0.98
CA ALA A 68 2.71 13.54 0.04
C ALA A 68 2.42 15.02 0.32
N ASN A 69 2.26 15.85 -0.71
CA ASN A 69 2.00 17.29 -0.55
C ASN A 69 0.65 17.60 0.12
N ARG A 70 -0.29 16.64 0.09
CA ARG A 70 -1.62 16.77 0.69
C ARG A 70 -1.76 16.00 2.00
N ASN A 71 -0.70 15.35 2.48
CA ASN A 71 -0.71 14.48 3.66
C ASN A 71 -1.82 13.41 3.61
N ILE A 72 -2.06 12.84 2.43
CA ILE A 72 -3.09 11.82 2.23
C ILE A 72 -2.51 10.44 2.58
N THR A 73 -3.23 9.67 3.36
CA THR A 73 -3.02 8.22 3.49
C THR A 73 -4.29 7.54 3.02
N PRO A 74 -4.30 6.93 1.83
CA PRO A 74 -5.46 6.18 1.37
C PRO A 74 -5.74 5.03 2.35
N CYS A 75 -7.00 4.90 2.75
CA CYS A 75 -7.54 3.84 3.60
C CYS A 75 -8.93 3.51 3.04
N THR A 76 -8.97 2.91 1.85
CA THR A 76 -10.21 2.69 1.10
C THR A 76 -10.80 1.30 1.32
N GLY A 77 -10.16 0.49 2.17
CA GLY A 77 -10.64 -0.81 2.58
C GLY A 77 -11.94 -0.70 3.37
N PHE A 78 -12.83 -1.66 3.14
CA PHE A 78 -14.07 -1.79 3.89
C PHE A 78 -13.78 -2.48 5.22
N ASN A 79 -13.97 -1.79 6.33
CA ASN A 79 -13.99 -2.41 7.65
C ASN A 79 -15.43 -2.74 8.02
N MET A 80 -15.76 -4.03 8.14
CA MET A 80 -17.12 -4.48 8.51
C MET A 80 -17.51 -4.13 9.96
N LEU A 81 -16.60 -3.53 10.75
CA LEU A 81 -16.81 -3.19 12.16
C LEU A 81 -17.50 -1.85 12.40
N ASP A 82 -17.71 -1.02 11.38
CA ASP A 82 -18.36 0.30 11.53
C ASP A 82 -19.90 0.24 11.51
N GLY A 83 -20.50 -0.96 11.65
CA GLY A 83 -21.92 -1.21 11.38
C GLY A 83 -22.70 -2.09 12.37
N ILE A 84 -22.24 -2.28 13.61
CA ILE A 84 -23.00 -3.00 14.65
C ILE A 84 -22.94 -2.28 15.99
#